data_AF-A0A368LK28-F1
#
_entry.id   AF-A0A368LK28-F1
#
_cell.length_a   1.000
_cell.length_b   1.000
_cell.length_c   1.000
_cell.angle_alpha   90.00
_cell.angle_beta   90.00
_cell.angle_gamma   90.00
#
_symmetry.space_group_name_H-M   'P 1'
#
loop_
_entity.id
_entity.type
_entity.pdbx_description
1 polymer ?
#
loop_
_entity_poly.entity_id
_entity_poly.type
_entity_poly.pdbx_seq_one_letter_code
_entity_poly.pdbx_strand_id
1 'polypeptide(L)'
;MELITWLEHMQKWYQREHKSSISDLVSLIHSPPDMLWQPHHSHVQLKAIEIWLDGCMKIFQYFQELSHEKLAYQYIELAYGRIQSMTANPHSSLELRYWGAHKLDQLTVLMLECCQSQPDCVEASDQVIELHVAFMSQLGEINMHQHDQRKESER
;
A
#
# COMPACT_ATOMS: atom_id res chain seq x y z
N MET A 1 4.25 -17.02 -9.91
CA MET A 1 5.68 -16.74 -9.66
C MET A 1 5.91 -16.88 -8.17
N GLU A 2 7.06 -17.38 -7.72
CA GLU A 2 7.38 -17.48 -6.29
C GLU A 2 7.74 -16.12 -5.68
N LEU A 3 7.50 -15.92 -4.38
CA LEU A 3 7.77 -14.66 -3.67
C LEU A 3 9.23 -14.21 -3.81
N ILE A 4 10.16 -15.13 -3.60
CA ILE A 4 11.61 -14.83 -3.65
C ILE A 4 12.02 -14.44 -5.06
N THR A 5 11.57 -15.19 -6.07
CA THR A 5 11.87 -14.89 -7.49
C THR A 5 11.31 -13.53 -7.90
N TRP A 6 10.09 -13.21 -7.50
CA TRP A 6 9.50 -11.90 -7.77
C TRP A 6 10.28 -10.77 -7.09
N LEU A 7 10.65 -10.97 -5.81
CA LEU A 7 11.43 -10.00 -5.04
C LEU A 7 12.81 -9.75 -5.66
N GLU A 8 13.49 -10.80 -6.14
CA GLU A 8 14.75 -10.68 -6.87
C GLU A 8 14.59 -9.90 -8.18
N HIS A 9 13.49 -10.10 -8.92
CA HIS A 9 13.21 -9.34 -10.13
C HIS A 9 12.98 -7.86 -9.83
N MET A 10 12.21 -7.54 -8.80
CA MET A 10 12.04 -6.15 -8.34
C MET A 10 13.38 -5.54 -7.96
N GLN A 11 14.18 -6.20 -7.13
CA GLN A 11 15.50 -5.70 -6.71
C GLN A 11 16.45 -5.50 -7.90
N LYS A 12 16.46 -6.42 -8.87
CA LYS A 12 17.23 -6.27 -10.11
C LYS A 12 16.78 -5.06 -10.92
N TRP A 13 15.48 -4.74 -10.93
CA TRP A 13 14.96 -3.55 -11.60
C TRP A 13 15.55 -2.27 -10.97
N TYR A 14 15.57 -2.18 -9.63
CA TYR A 14 16.14 -1.04 -8.90
C TYR A 14 17.66 -0.88 -9.08
N GLN A 15 18.40 -1.98 -9.24
CA GLN A 15 19.86 -1.95 -9.42
C GLN A 15 20.30 -1.50 -10.81
N ARG A 16 19.41 -1.54 -11.80
CA ARG A 16 19.71 -1.20 -13.19
C ARG A 16 19.48 0.30 -13.39
N GLU A 17 20.47 1.11 -13.03
CA GLU A 17 20.43 2.54 -13.31
C GLU A 17 20.30 2.80 -14.83
N HIS A 18 19.31 3.61 -15.23
CA HIS A 18 19.02 4.10 -16.59
C HIS A 18 18.59 3.12 -17.69
N LYS A 19 18.64 1.79 -17.48
CA LYS A 19 18.24 0.79 -18.51
C LYS A 19 16.91 0.09 -18.24
N SER A 20 16.39 0.21 -17.04
CA SER A 20 15.12 -0.41 -16.67
C SER A 20 13.95 0.33 -17.30
N SER A 21 13.13 -0.37 -18.09
CA SER A 21 11.88 0.19 -18.61
C SER A 21 10.86 0.30 -17.47
N ILE A 22 10.14 1.42 -17.40
CA ILE A 22 9.00 1.56 -16.50
C ILE A 22 7.93 0.49 -16.79
N SER A 23 7.82 0.02 -18.05
CA SER A 23 6.91 -1.04 -18.45
C SER A 23 7.20 -2.37 -17.75
N ASP A 24 8.48 -2.64 -17.44
CA ASP A 24 8.86 -3.84 -16.70
C ASP A 24 8.39 -3.74 -15.25
N LEU A 25 8.53 -2.56 -14.62
CA LEU A 25 8.05 -2.31 -13.27
C LEU A 25 6.53 -2.41 -13.19
N VAL A 26 5.82 -1.80 -14.15
CA VAL A 26 4.36 -1.92 -14.28
C VAL A 26 3.94 -3.38 -14.32
N SER A 27 4.62 -4.20 -15.12
CA SER A 27 4.32 -5.64 -15.23
C SER A 27 4.54 -6.38 -13.90
N LEU A 28 5.60 -6.05 -13.17
CA LEU A 28 5.90 -6.63 -11.86
C LEU A 28 4.90 -6.20 -10.78
N ILE A 29 4.46 -4.93 -10.79
CA ILE A 29 3.48 -4.38 -9.85
C ILE A 29 2.08 -4.97 -10.05
N HIS A 30 1.67 -5.24 -11.29
CA HIS A 30 0.37 -5.84 -11.60
C HIS A 30 0.36 -7.37 -11.46
N SER A 31 1.52 -8.01 -11.36
CA SER A 31 1.65 -9.47 -11.18
C SER A 31 2.40 -9.87 -9.91
N PRO A 32 2.02 -9.36 -8.71
CA PRO A 32 2.62 -9.80 -7.48
C PRO A 32 2.19 -11.25 -7.17
N PRO A 33 3.04 -12.05 -6.52
CA PRO A 33 2.68 -13.39 -6.10
C PRO A 33 1.64 -13.36 -4.98
N ASP A 34 0.66 -14.27 -4.98
CA ASP A 34 -0.39 -14.31 -3.95
C ASP A 34 0.14 -14.42 -2.52
N MET A 35 1.30 -15.08 -2.37
CA MET A 35 2.02 -15.22 -1.12
C MET A 35 2.44 -13.87 -0.50
N LEU A 36 2.52 -12.80 -1.31
CA LEU A 36 2.80 -11.44 -0.84
C LEU A 36 1.71 -10.91 0.11
N TRP A 37 0.47 -11.38 -0.05
CA TRP A 37 -0.71 -10.87 0.66
C TRP A 37 -1.22 -11.83 1.74
N GLN A 38 -0.56 -12.97 1.94
CA GLN A 38 -0.98 -13.98 2.90
C GLN A 38 -0.72 -13.52 4.35
N PRO A 39 -1.47 -14.01 5.35
CA PRO A 39 -1.33 -13.54 6.72
C PRO A 39 -0.06 -14.03 7.46
N HIS A 40 0.85 -14.73 6.79
CA HIS A 40 1.99 -15.42 7.41
C HIS A 40 3.19 -14.50 7.72
N HIS A 41 3.14 -13.24 7.24
CA HIS A 41 3.95 -12.05 7.59
C HIS A 41 5.39 -12.30 8.02
N SER A 42 6.11 -13.11 7.25
CA SER A 42 7.55 -13.26 7.41
C SER A 42 8.27 -11.93 7.13
N HIS A 43 9.48 -11.76 7.66
CA HIS A 43 10.29 -10.56 7.38
C HIS A 43 10.53 -10.34 5.87
N VAL A 44 10.66 -11.42 5.10
CA VAL A 44 10.80 -11.37 3.64
C VAL A 44 9.53 -10.81 2.97
N GLN A 45 8.36 -11.18 3.48
CA GLN A 45 7.08 -10.72 2.96
C GLN A 45 6.88 -9.23 3.24
N LEU A 46 7.19 -8.75 4.45
CA LEU A 46 7.13 -7.31 4.79
C LEU A 46 8.02 -6.49 3.86
N LYS A 47 9.27 -6.93 3.67
CA LYS A 47 10.21 -6.30 2.74
C LYS A 47 9.69 -6.31 1.30
N ALA A 48 9.02 -7.38 0.89
CA ALA A 48 8.42 -7.46 -0.43
C ALA A 48 7.22 -6.51 -0.59
N ILE A 49 6.40 -6.32 0.45
CA ILE A 49 5.29 -5.35 0.46
C ILE A 49 5.86 -3.92 0.39
N GLU A 50 6.92 -3.62 1.14
CA GLU A 50 7.60 -2.33 1.08
C GLU A 50 8.15 -2.02 -0.32
N ILE A 51 8.80 -2.99 -0.95
CA ILE A 51 9.31 -2.85 -2.32
C ILE A 51 8.18 -2.73 -3.34
N TRP A 52 7.06 -3.44 -3.15
CA TRP A 52 5.87 -3.30 -3.99
C TRP A 52 5.29 -1.89 -3.88
N LEU A 53 5.16 -1.37 -2.65
CA LEU A 53 4.64 -0.04 -2.39
C LEU A 53 5.55 1.04 -2.98
N ASP A 54 6.87 0.93 -2.80
CA ASP A 54 7.83 1.85 -3.43
C ASP A 54 7.71 1.81 -4.97
N GLY A 55 7.52 0.64 -5.56
CA GLY A 55 7.33 0.51 -6.99
C GLY A 55 6.05 1.21 -7.48
N CYS A 56 4.96 1.15 -6.72
CA CYS A 56 3.75 1.95 -7.00
C CYS A 56 4.06 3.46 -6.96
N MET A 57 4.82 3.92 -5.97
CA MET A 57 5.23 5.33 -5.85
C MET A 57 6.14 5.77 -7.01
N LYS A 58 7.04 4.90 -7.48
CA LYS A 58 7.89 5.17 -8.65
C LYS A 58 7.07 5.30 -9.94
N ILE A 59 6.07 4.43 -10.14
CA ILE A 59 5.19 4.53 -11.30
C ILE A 59 4.31 5.80 -11.22
N PHE A 60 3.81 6.12 -10.03
CA PHE A 60 3.09 7.36 -9.77
C PHE A 60 3.91 8.59 -10.19
N GLN A 61 5.14 8.72 -9.67
CA GLN A 61 6.05 9.83 -10.00
C GLN A 61 6.30 9.92 -11.50
N TYR A 62 6.56 8.78 -12.16
CA TYR A 62 6.77 8.73 -13.60
C TYR A 62 5.58 9.28 -14.40
N PHE A 63 4.35 8.86 -14.07
CA PHE A 63 3.18 9.38 -14.78
C PHE A 63 2.83 10.82 -14.41
N GLN A 64 3.17 11.26 -13.20
CA GLN A 64 3.04 12.67 -12.81
C GLN A 64 3.97 13.56 -13.65
N GLU A 65 5.23 13.16 -13.85
CA GLU A 65 6.20 13.86 -14.72
C GLU A 65 5.72 13.96 -16.17
N LEU A 66 5.00 12.94 -16.65
CA LEU A 66 4.39 12.94 -17.98
C LEU A 66 3.06 13.70 -18.07
N SER A 67 2.61 14.34 -16.98
CA SER A 67 1.29 15.01 -16.91
C SER A 67 0.10 14.06 -17.14
N HIS A 68 0.26 12.77 -16.83
CA HIS A 68 -0.78 11.75 -16.90
C HIS A 68 -1.44 11.56 -15.52
N GLU A 69 -2.00 12.63 -14.97
CA GLU A 69 -2.48 12.70 -13.57
C GLU A 69 -3.45 11.58 -13.19
N LYS A 70 -4.43 11.29 -14.06
CA LYS A 70 -5.41 10.23 -13.82
C LYS A 70 -4.75 8.87 -13.65
N LEU A 71 -3.77 8.56 -14.50
CA LEU A 71 -3.06 7.28 -14.43
C LEU A 71 -2.13 7.22 -13.24
N ALA A 72 -1.47 8.34 -12.89
CA ALA A 72 -0.68 8.44 -11.67
C ALA A 72 -1.56 8.14 -10.44
N TYR A 73 -2.71 8.80 -10.33
CA TYR A 73 -3.65 8.61 -9.22
C TYR A 73 -4.10 7.16 -9.05
N GLN A 74 -4.36 6.44 -10.15
CA GLN A 74 -4.74 5.03 -10.11
C GLN A 74 -3.69 4.13 -9.42
N TYR A 75 -2.40 4.47 -9.46
CA TYR A 75 -1.37 3.72 -8.72
C TYR A 75 -1.40 4.00 -7.22
N ILE A 76 -1.82 5.20 -6.81
CA ILE A 76 -2.06 5.51 -5.39
C ILE A 76 -3.31 4.77 -4.90
N GLU A 77 -4.40 4.76 -5.67
CA GLU A 77 -5.61 3.99 -5.35
C GLU A 77 -5.31 2.49 -5.25
N LEU A 78 -4.52 1.95 -6.18
CA LEU A 78 -4.07 0.56 -6.16
C LEU A 78 -3.30 0.24 -4.88
N ALA A 79 -2.34 1.10 -4.51
CA ALA A 79 -1.57 0.97 -3.29
C ALA A 79 -2.48 1.01 -2.06
N TYR A 80 -3.37 2.00 -1.98
CA TYR A 80 -4.30 2.18 -0.88
C TYR A 80 -5.18 0.94 -0.70
N GLY A 81 -5.86 0.48 -1.74
CA GLY A 81 -6.78 -0.65 -1.66
C GLY A 81 -6.09 -1.96 -1.23
N ARG A 82 -4.86 -2.19 -1.70
CA ARG A 82 -4.09 -3.38 -1.31
C ARG A 82 -3.65 -3.33 0.15
N ILE A 83 -3.10 -2.20 0.60
CA ILE A 83 -2.69 -2.04 2.00
C ILE A 83 -3.91 -2.10 2.92
N GLN A 84 -5.02 -1.47 2.55
CA GLN A 84 -6.27 -1.51 3.32
C GLN A 84 -6.78 -2.94 3.50
N SER A 85 -6.82 -3.73 2.42
CA SER A 85 -7.25 -5.14 2.47
C SER A 85 -6.37 -5.99 3.38
N MET A 86 -5.05 -5.77 3.36
CA MET A 86 -4.10 -6.49 4.19
C MET A 86 -4.23 -6.10 5.68
N THR A 87 -4.40 -4.81 5.96
CA THR A 87 -4.61 -4.28 7.30
C THR A 87 -5.94 -4.73 7.90
N ALA A 88 -6.99 -4.82 7.08
CA ALA A 88 -8.31 -5.29 7.50
C ALA A 88 -8.35 -6.80 7.84
N ASN A 89 -7.34 -7.58 7.44
CA ASN A 89 -7.35 -9.03 7.62
C ASN A 89 -7.30 -9.40 9.14
N PRO A 90 -8.29 -10.15 9.65
CA PRO A 90 -8.34 -10.59 11.05
C PRO A 90 -7.13 -11.42 11.51
N HIS A 91 -6.46 -12.10 10.57
CA HIS A 91 -5.29 -12.93 10.83
C HIS A 91 -3.96 -12.19 10.71
N SER A 92 -3.96 -10.93 10.27
CA SER A 92 -2.76 -10.10 10.26
C SER A 92 -2.28 -9.81 11.68
N SER A 93 -0.96 -9.76 11.87
CA SER A 93 -0.36 -9.39 13.15
C SER A 93 -0.70 -7.93 13.49
N LEU A 94 -0.77 -7.63 14.79
CA LEU A 94 -1.05 -6.28 15.27
C LEU A 94 -0.01 -5.28 14.76
N GLU A 95 1.27 -5.67 14.72
CA GLU A 95 2.37 -4.86 14.18
C GLU A 95 2.13 -4.48 12.71
N LEU A 96 1.72 -5.45 11.88
CA LEU A 96 1.42 -5.17 10.49
C LEU A 96 0.25 -4.22 10.33
N ARG A 97 -0.79 -4.38 11.16
CA ARG A 97 -1.95 -3.47 11.09
C ARG A 97 -1.58 -2.04 11.43
N TYR A 98 -0.73 -1.84 12.44
CA TYR A 98 -0.21 -0.50 12.75
C TYR A 98 0.67 0.05 11.63
N TRP A 99 1.57 -0.78 11.08
CA TRP A 99 2.39 -0.39 9.94
C TRP A 99 1.53 0.01 8.73
N GLY A 100 0.53 -0.81 8.40
CA GLY A 100 -0.38 -0.57 7.29
C GLY A 100 -1.28 0.65 7.53
N ALA A 101 -1.77 0.86 8.75
CA ALA A 101 -2.49 2.07 9.14
C ALA A 101 -1.65 3.33 8.87
N HIS A 102 -0.40 3.35 9.33
CA HIS A 102 0.53 4.44 9.06
C HIS A 102 0.79 4.66 7.56
N LYS A 103 0.82 3.58 6.76
CA LYS A 103 0.92 3.71 5.29
C LYS A 103 -0.35 4.26 4.66
N LEU A 104 -1.53 3.91 5.16
CA LEU A 104 -2.80 4.46 4.68
C LEU A 104 -2.90 5.96 4.98
N ASP A 105 -2.41 6.43 6.13
CA ASP A 105 -2.34 7.88 6.42
C ASP A 105 -1.51 8.60 5.35
N GLN A 106 -0.32 8.09 5.04
CA GLN A 106 0.57 8.65 4.03
C GLN A 106 -0.06 8.66 2.63
N LEU A 107 -0.71 7.56 2.24
CA LEU A 107 -1.39 7.45 0.95
C LEU A 107 -2.61 8.38 0.85
N THR A 108 -3.35 8.56 1.94
CA THR A 108 -4.50 9.48 1.99
C THR A 108 -4.05 10.93 1.75
N VAL A 109 -2.96 11.36 2.38
CA VAL A 109 -2.39 12.69 2.13
C VAL A 109 -2.03 12.87 0.66
N LEU A 110 -1.35 11.88 0.06
CA LEU A 110 -1.02 11.92 -1.37
C LEU A 110 -2.26 11.98 -2.27
N MET A 111 -3.32 11.23 -1.94
CA MET A 111 -4.59 11.28 -2.67
C MET A 111 -5.22 12.69 -2.59
N LEU A 112 -5.16 13.34 -1.42
CA LEU A 112 -5.68 14.70 -1.24
C LEU A 112 -4.85 15.74 -1.99
N GLU A 113 -3.52 15.62 -2.00
CA GLU A 113 -2.63 16.48 -2.79
C GLU A 113 -2.92 16.38 -4.29
N CYS A 114 -3.16 15.16 -4.79
CA CYS A 114 -3.59 14.96 -6.17
C CYS A 114 -4.93 15.65 -6.45
N CYS A 115 -5.88 15.56 -5.51
CA CYS A 115 -7.16 16.23 -5.62
C CYS A 115 -7.04 17.76 -5.68
N GLN A 116 -6.18 18.35 -4.86
CA GLN A 116 -5.96 19.81 -4.82
C GLN A 116 -5.36 20.36 -6.12
N SER A 117 -4.71 19.51 -6.91
CA SER A 117 -4.17 19.88 -8.23
C SER A 117 -5.27 19.99 -9.30
N GLN A 118 -6.50 19.52 -9.02
CA GLN A 118 -7.62 19.53 -9.94
C GLN A 118 -8.75 20.45 -9.45
N PRO A 119 -9.34 21.29 -10.33
CA PRO A 119 -10.29 22.33 -9.93
C PRO A 119 -11.63 21.81 -9.38
N ASP A 120 -12.01 20.55 -9.65
CA ASP A 120 -13.31 19.96 -9.31
C ASP A 120 -13.25 18.83 -8.26
N CYS A 121 -12.17 18.72 -7.46
CA CYS A 121 -11.95 17.55 -6.59
C CYS A 121 -12.51 17.66 -5.17
N VAL A 122 -13.30 18.69 -4.82
CA VAL A 122 -13.74 18.90 -3.43
C VAL A 122 -14.57 17.70 -2.92
N GLU A 123 -15.59 17.28 -3.67
CA GLU A 123 -16.43 16.13 -3.28
C GLU A 123 -15.63 14.82 -3.22
N ALA A 124 -14.69 14.63 -4.15
CA ALA A 124 -13.81 13.46 -4.14
C ALA A 124 -12.86 13.47 -2.94
N SER A 125 -12.37 14.64 -2.53
CA SER A 125 -11.52 14.79 -1.35
C SER A 125 -12.26 14.50 -0.05
N ASP A 126 -13.51 14.96 0.08
CA ASP A 126 -14.37 14.69 1.23
C ASP A 126 -14.65 13.18 1.35
N GLN A 127 -14.97 12.54 0.22
CA GLN A 127 -15.21 11.09 0.19
C GLN A 127 -13.97 10.28 0.63
N VAL A 128 -12.78 10.65 0.17
CA VAL A 128 -11.53 10.00 0.59
C VAL A 128 -11.32 10.14 2.09
N ILE A 129 -11.54 11.33 2.66
CA ILE A 129 -11.40 11.58 4.09
C ILE A 129 -12.41 10.75 4.88
N GLU A 130 -13.69 10.77 4.50
CA GLU A 130 -14.75 10.06 5.20
C GLU A 130 -14.49 8.55 5.24
N LEU A 131 -14.14 7.96 4.10
CA LEU A 131 -13.84 6.54 3.99
C LEU A 131 -12.61 6.15 4.83
N HIS A 132 -11.58 6.99 4.81
CA HIS A 132 -10.37 6.76 5.60
C HIS A 132 -10.65 6.84 7.10
N VAL A 133 -11.34 7.89 7.57
CA VAL A 133 -11.70 8.05 8.99
C VAL A 133 -12.57 6.90 9.48
N ALA A 134 -13.58 6.51 8.70
CA ALA A 134 -14.45 5.38 9.03
C ALA A 134 -13.66 4.08 9.19
N PHE A 135 -12.72 3.82 8.28
CA PHE A 135 -11.87 2.64 8.34
C PHE A 135 -10.92 2.66 9.56
N MET A 136 -10.21 3.77 9.77
CA MET A 136 -9.22 3.91 10.85
C MET A 136 -9.87 3.81 12.24
N SER A 137 -11.09 4.34 12.39
CA SER A 137 -11.85 4.25 13.64
C SER A 137 -12.16 2.79 13.99
N GLN A 138 -12.72 2.03 13.04
CA GLN A 138 -13.05 0.61 13.24
C GLN A 138 -11.79 -0.23 13.49
N LEU A 139 -10.71 0.04 12.76
CA LEU A 139 -9.44 -0.64 12.96
C LEU A 139 -8.88 -0.41 14.37
N GLY A 140 -9.00 0.81 14.89
CA GLY A 140 -8.59 1.17 16.25
C GLY A 140 -9.31 0.35 17.32
N GLU A 141 -10.64 0.21 17.21
CA GLU A 141 -11.45 -0.60 18.12
C GLU A 141 -11.02 -2.08 18.11
N ILE A 142 -10.85 -2.66 16.91
CA ILE A 142 -10.42 -4.06 16.75
C ILE A 142 -9.05 -4.29 17.40
N ASN A 143 -8.10 -3.39 17.14
CA ASN A 143 -6.73 -3.53 17.65
C ASN A 143 -6.66 -3.42 19.18
N MET A 144 -7.47 -2.55 19.78
CA MET A 144 -7.59 -2.44 21.24
C MET A 144 -8.11 -3.74 21.87
N HIS A 145 -9.20 -4.29 21.33
CA HIS A 145 -9.78 -5.54 21.84
C HIS A 145 -8.82 -6.73 21.76
N GLN A 146 -8.09 -6.86 20.65
CA GLN A 146 -7.10 -7.95 20.49
C GLN A 146 -5.92 -7.82 21.46
N HIS A 147 -5.46 -6.59 21.72
CA HIS A 147 -4.39 -6.34 22.65
C HIS A 147 -4.78 -6.68 24.10
N ASP A 148 -6.02 -6.37 24.50
CA ASP A 148 -6.52 -6.70 25.84
C ASP A 148 -6.71 -8.20 26.06
N GLN A 149 -7.28 -8.92 25.07
CA GLN A 149 -7.39 -10.39 25.10
C GLN A 149 -6.03 -11.08 25.24
N ARG A 150 -5.00 -10.57 24.55
CA ARG A 150 -3.65 -11.11 24.65
C ARG A 150 -3.07 -10.98 26.06
N LYS A 151 -3.26 -9.82 26.69
CA LYS A 151 -2.83 -9.56 28.08
C LYS A 151 -3.52 -10.47 29.11
N GLU A 152 -4.78 -10.83 28.87
CA GLU A 152 -5.52 -11.75 29.75
C GLU A 152 -5.04 -13.20 29.59
N SER A 153 -4.67 -13.62 28.38
CA SER A 153 -4.16 -14.97 28.11
C SER A 153 -2.75 -15.25 28.65
N GLU A 154 -1.98 -14.20 28.92
CA GLU A 154 -0.60 -14.26 29.43
C GLU A 154 -0.53 -14.19 30.97
N ARG A 155 -1.67 -14.13 31.67
CA ARG A 155 -1.79 -14.12 33.14
C ARG A 155 -2.26 -15.46 33.68
#